data_AF-A0A3M1QI43-F1
#
_entry.id   AF-A0A3M1QI43-F1
#
_cell.length_a   1.000
_cell.length_b   1.000
_cell.length_c   1.000
_cell.angle_alpha   90.00
_cell.angle_beta   90.00
_cell.angle_gamma   90.00
#
_symmetry.space_group_name_H-M   'P 1'
#
loop_
_entity.id
_entity.type
_entity.pdbx_description
1 polymer ?
#
loop_
_entity_poly.entity_id
_entity_poly.type
_entity_poly.pdbx_seq_one_letter_code
_entity_poly.pdbx_strand_id
1 'polypeptide(L)'
;MSLGPEAAAHRRFLRLTEADARLLAEVGRLVEGELPAVVDAFYDHLLRFPELARLLSAPGMVERLRRTQLAYLKELLGGRYDAAYEAKRRRVGERHLEIGLEPRWYMESFNLLVQLLLPHVAAACGGDRDRFLAATLALGRVVTLDQELAMERYVELYTRQLDEANRRLRERTDDLEQRVEERTRELIYSGRFALIGELASGLAHEIGTPLNIISGTADWLLSELPEGSTHRQELETIVRQTQRITDLVWQLLRFARPEEVEPVATDLAEVLAQVRSLVQHRLEKEGISLAVALEPELPPVRAVPEQLQQVFLNLLVNAAHAVAGRERREIRVAT
;
A
#
# COMPACT_ATOMS: atom_id res chain seq x y z
N MET A 1 -40.46 19.28 -11.70
CA MET A 1 -38.99 19.50 -11.78
C MET A 1 -38.60 19.47 -13.25
N SER A 2 -38.11 20.59 -13.78
CA SER A 2 -37.64 20.68 -15.17
C SER A 2 -36.48 19.70 -15.37
N LEU A 3 -36.55 18.87 -16.42
CA LEU A 3 -35.42 18.06 -16.87
C LEU A 3 -34.24 18.99 -17.21
N GLY A 4 -33.00 18.56 -16.92
CA GLY A 4 -31.80 19.33 -17.24
C GLY A 4 -31.63 19.58 -18.75
N PRO A 5 -30.86 20.60 -19.16
CA PRO A 5 -30.72 21.02 -20.56
C PRO A 5 -30.19 19.91 -21.49
N GLU A 6 -29.38 18.99 -20.98
CA GLU A 6 -28.81 17.87 -21.73
C GLU A 6 -29.84 16.75 -22.00
N ALA A 7 -30.64 16.39 -21.00
CA ALA A 7 -31.74 15.42 -21.16
C ALA A 7 -32.83 15.92 -22.14
N ALA A 8 -33.09 17.24 -22.16
CA ALA A 8 -34.01 17.85 -23.11
C ALA A 8 -33.46 17.87 -24.56
N ALA A 9 -32.15 18.09 -24.73
CA ALA A 9 -31.48 18.02 -26.02
C ALA A 9 -31.48 16.59 -26.59
N HIS A 10 -31.31 15.58 -25.73
CA HIS A 10 -31.26 14.17 -26.10
C HIS A 10 -32.61 13.62 -26.58
N ARG A 11 -33.71 13.93 -25.86
CA ARG A 11 -35.07 13.61 -26.34
C ARG A 11 -35.39 14.25 -27.70
N ARG A 12 -34.88 15.46 -27.94
CA ARG A 12 -35.02 16.16 -29.22
C ARG A 12 -34.24 15.47 -30.34
N PHE A 13 -33.06 14.90 -30.03
CA PHE A 13 -32.27 14.11 -30.97
C PHE A 13 -32.99 12.81 -31.38
N LEU A 14 -33.56 12.09 -30.41
CA LEU A 14 -34.33 10.86 -30.66
C LEU A 14 -35.64 11.09 -31.42
N ARG A 15 -36.13 12.34 -31.51
CA ARG A 15 -37.42 12.70 -32.13
C ARG A 15 -38.59 11.87 -31.57
N LEU A 16 -38.55 11.52 -30.29
CA LEU A 16 -39.66 10.86 -29.62
C LEU A 16 -40.73 11.92 -29.31
N THR A 17 -41.80 11.90 -30.10
CA THR A 17 -42.88 12.88 -30.02
C THR A 17 -44.04 12.37 -29.17
N GLU A 18 -44.95 13.25 -28.78
CA GLU A 18 -46.21 12.84 -28.16
C GLU A 18 -47.07 11.97 -29.07
N ALA A 19 -46.97 12.14 -30.40
CA ALA A 19 -47.68 11.31 -31.36
C ALA A 19 -47.16 9.86 -31.34
N ASP A 20 -45.83 9.69 -31.26
CA ASP A 20 -45.21 8.37 -31.09
C ASP A 20 -45.67 7.71 -29.79
N ALA A 21 -45.72 8.48 -28.70
CA ALA A 21 -46.16 8.00 -27.40
C ALA A 21 -47.63 7.55 -27.40
N ARG A 22 -48.52 8.33 -28.03
CA ARG A 22 -49.93 7.96 -28.21
C ARG A 22 -50.10 6.71 -29.07
N LEU A 23 -49.39 6.64 -30.20
CA LEU A 23 -49.44 5.48 -31.10
C LEU A 23 -48.95 4.21 -30.39
N LEU A 24 -47.86 4.29 -29.63
CA LEU A 24 -47.37 3.16 -28.84
C LEU A 24 -48.37 2.73 -27.77
N ALA A 25 -49.03 3.67 -27.09
CA ALA A 25 -50.09 3.33 -26.13
C ALA A 25 -51.29 2.62 -26.77
N GLU A 26 -51.67 3.02 -27.98
CA GLU A 26 -52.74 2.37 -28.74
C GLU A 26 -52.37 0.95 -29.17
N VAL A 27 -51.20 0.79 -29.80
CA VAL A 27 -50.67 -0.52 -30.20
C VAL A 27 -50.47 -1.41 -28.98
N GLY A 28 -49.93 -0.86 -27.89
CA GLY A 28 -49.69 -1.53 -26.61
C GLY A 28 -50.95 -2.19 -26.05
N ARG A 29 -52.09 -1.48 -26.06
CA ARG A 29 -53.38 -2.04 -25.64
C ARG A 29 -53.84 -3.21 -26.53
N LEU A 30 -53.57 -3.14 -27.83
CA LEU A 30 -53.97 -4.18 -28.78
C LEU A 30 -53.11 -5.45 -28.63
N VAL A 31 -51.84 -5.30 -28.27
CA VAL A 31 -50.92 -6.44 -28.10
C VAL A 31 -50.80 -6.95 -26.66
N GLU A 32 -51.47 -6.31 -25.69
CA GLU A 32 -51.29 -6.60 -24.26
C GLU A 32 -51.53 -8.09 -23.91
N GLY A 33 -52.51 -8.72 -24.56
CA GLY A 33 -52.83 -10.14 -24.38
C GLY A 33 -51.74 -11.10 -24.88
N GLU A 34 -50.91 -10.66 -25.83
CA GLU A 34 -49.85 -11.46 -26.45
C GLU A 34 -48.50 -11.32 -25.72
N LEU A 35 -48.34 -10.28 -24.88
CA LEU A 35 -47.08 -10.01 -24.17
C LEU A 35 -46.57 -11.17 -23.30
N PRO A 36 -47.42 -11.97 -22.60
CA PRO A 36 -46.93 -13.14 -21.87
C PRO A 36 -46.18 -14.13 -22.77
N ALA A 37 -46.69 -14.42 -23.97
CA ALA A 37 -46.04 -15.33 -24.92
C ALA A 37 -44.71 -14.75 -25.44
N VAL A 38 -44.63 -13.44 -25.65
CA VAL A 38 -43.38 -12.74 -26.02
C VAL A 38 -42.33 -12.89 -24.92
N VAL A 39 -42.72 -12.66 -23.66
CA VAL A 39 -41.84 -12.82 -22.50
C VAL A 39 -41.39 -14.27 -22.38
N ASP A 40 -42.29 -15.22 -22.65
CA ASP A 40 -41.96 -16.63 -22.56
C ASP A 40 -40.91 -17.03 -23.59
N ALA A 41 -41.13 -16.66 -24.85
CA ALA A 41 -40.17 -16.89 -25.94
C ALA A 41 -38.81 -16.21 -25.68
N PHE A 42 -38.81 -15.03 -25.05
CA PHE A 42 -37.60 -14.32 -24.67
C PHE A 42 -36.76 -15.13 -23.68
N TYR A 43 -37.31 -15.56 -22.54
CA TYR A 43 -36.55 -16.34 -21.56
C TYR A 43 -36.19 -17.74 -22.07
N ASP A 44 -37.05 -18.37 -22.84
CA ASP A 44 -36.77 -19.67 -23.47
C ASP A 44 -35.59 -19.58 -24.44
N HIS A 45 -35.38 -18.43 -25.08
CA HIS A 45 -34.21 -18.16 -25.89
C HIS A 45 -32.97 -17.90 -25.01
N LEU A 46 -33.05 -17.03 -24.01
CA LEU A 46 -31.91 -16.71 -23.14
C LEU A 46 -31.34 -17.96 -22.44
N LEU A 47 -32.21 -18.88 -22.00
CA LEU A 47 -31.81 -20.10 -21.31
C LEU A 47 -31.05 -21.12 -22.20
N ARG A 48 -31.01 -20.91 -23.52
CA ARG A 48 -30.19 -21.72 -24.45
C ARG A 48 -28.72 -21.36 -24.39
N PHE A 49 -28.37 -20.22 -23.80
CA PHE A 49 -26.99 -19.74 -23.68
C PHE A 49 -26.48 -20.05 -22.27
N PRO A 50 -25.46 -20.91 -22.11
CA PRO A 50 -24.94 -21.30 -20.80
C PRO A 50 -24.52 -20.11 -19.93
N GLU A 51 -23.94 -19.08 -20.53
CA GLU A 51 -23.48 -17.86 -19.87
C GLU A 51 -24.64 -17.12 -19.19
N LEU A 52 -25.78 -17.00 -19.87
CA LEU A 52 -26.98 -16.35 -19.36
C LEU A 52 -27.76 -17.26 -18.42
N ALA A 53 -27.88 -18.55 -18.74
CA ALA A 53 -28.53 -19.53 -17.88
C ALA A 53 -27.88 -19.60 -16.49
N ARG A 54 -26.55 -19.44 -16.41
CA ARG A 54 -25.84 -19.37 -15.13
C ARG A 54 -26.28 -18.18 -14.27
N LEU A 55 -26.48 -17.01 -14.88
CA LEU A 55 -26.96 -15.80 -14.18
C LEU A 55 -28.42 -15.93 -13.71
N LEU A 56 -29.19 -16.82 -14.33
CA LEU A 56 -30.62 -17.04 -14.08
C LEU A 56 -30.91 -18.30 -13.23
N SER A 57 -29.89 -18.92 -12.65
CA SER A 57 -29.97 -20.27 -12.07
C SER A 57 -30.66 -20.39 -10.71
N ALA A 58 -30.94 -19.27 -10.03
CA ALA A 58 -31.53 -19.32 -8.69
C ALA A 58 -32.99 -19.84 -8.72
N PRO A 59 -33.42 -20.67 -7.74
CA PRO A 59 -34.77 -21.22 -7.72
C PRO A 59 -35.86 -20.16 -7.77
N GLY A 60 -36.85 -20.31 -8.66
CA GLY A 60 -37.97 -19.38 -8.82
C GLY A 60 -37.59 -18.02 -9.44
N MET A 61 -36.33 -17.82 -9.84
CA MET A 61 -35.85 -16.54 -10.37
C MET A 61 -36.47 -16.22 -11.72
N VAL A 62 -36.49 -17.20 -12.63
CA VAL A 62 -37.02 -17.01 -13.99
C VAL A 62 -38.50 -16.66 -13.95
N GLU A 63 -39.30 -17.32 -13.12
CA GLU A 63 -40.73 -17.04 -12.98
C GLU A 63 -40.98 -15.62 -12.46
N ARG A 64 -40.18 -15.18 -11.49
CA ARG A 64 -40.24 -13.79 -10.99
C ARG A 64 -39.84 -12.80 -12.08
N LEU A 65 -38.76 -13.09 -12.80
CA LEU A 65 -38.25 -12.24 -13.86
C LEU A 65 -39.22 -12.15 -15.05
N ARG A 66 -39.93 -13.23 -15.42
CA ARG A 66 -41.00 -13.19 -16.42
C ARG A 66 -42.08 -12.17 -16.03
N ARG A 67 -42.50 -12.13 -14.75
CA ARG A 67 -43.45 -11.11 -14.26
C ARG A 67 -42.89 -9.69 -14.35
N THR A 68 -41.62 -9.51 -14.00
CA THR A 68 -40.94 -8.21 -14.09
C THR A 68 -40.78 -7.74 -15.54
N GLN A 69 -40.41 -8.64 -16.46
CA GLN A 69 -40.26 -8.36 -17.88
C GLN A 69 -41.60 -8.04 -18.54
N LEU A 70 -42.67 -8.72 -18.14
CA LEU A 70 -44.03 -8.40 -18.59
C LEU A 70 -44.44 -6.98 -18.17
N ALA A 71 -44.20 -6.62 -16.90
CA ALA A 71 -44.45 -5.25 -16.42
C ALA A 71 -43.58 -4.22 -17.17
N TYR A 72 -42.33 -4.56 -17.46
CA TYR A 72 -41.43 -3.73 -18.28
C TYR A 72 -42.01 -3.46 -19.68
N LEU A 73 -42.52 -4.49 -20.37
CA LEU A 73 -43.11 -4.36 -21.71
C LEU A 73 -44.39 -3.51 -21.70
N LYS A 74 -45.24 -3.66 -20.68
CA LYS A 74 -46.44 -2.82 -20.51
C LYS A 74 -46.08 -1.34 -20.33
N GLU A 75 -45.01 -1.05 -19.60
CA GLU A 75 -44.51 0.32 -19.46
C GLU A 75 -43.88 0.84 -20.76
N LEU A 76 -43.10 0.00 -21.45
CA LEU A 76 -42.45 0.33 -22.73
C LEU A 76 -43.48 0.72 -23.80
N LEU A 77 -44.61 0.00 -23.85
CA LEU A 77 -45.71 0.26 -24.77
C LEU A 77 -46.81 1.15 -24.14
N GLY A 78 -46.57 1.73 -22.97
CA GLY A 78 -47.57 2.48 -22.21
C GLY A 78 -47.73 3.94 -22.62
N GLY A 79 -46.82 4.48 -23.45
CA GLY A 79 -46.87 5.85 -23.95
C GLY A 79 -46.56 6.94 -22.91
N ARG A 80 -46.02 6.58 -21.74
CA ARG A 80 -45.66 7.53 -20.68
C ARG A 80 -44.16 7.46 -20.39
N TYR A 81 -43.41 8.32 -21.06
CA TYR A 81 -41.95 8.43 -20.91
C TYR A 81 -41.65 9.75 -20.20
N ASP A 82 -41.74 9.76 -18.86
CA ASP A 82 -41.42 10.94 -18.03
C ASP A 82 -40.11 10.71 -17.23
N ALA A 83 -39.76 11.64 -16.35
CA ALA A 83 -38.55 11.53 -15.53
C ALA A 83 -38.57 10.27 -14.62
N ALA A 84 -39.75 9.82 -14.19
CA ALA A 84 -39.88 8.63 -13.35
C ALA A 84 -39.61 7.36 -14.16
N TYR A 85 -40.07 7.32 -15.42
CA TYR A 85 -39.72 6.28 -16.38
C TYR A 85 -38.19 6.20 -16.56
N GLU A 86 -37.54 7.34 -16.86
CA GLU A 86 -36.09 7.37 -17.08
C GLU A 86 -35.28 6.93 -15.85
N ALA A 87 -35.64 7.42 -14.66
CA ALA A 87 -34.98 7.02 -13.42
C ALA A 87 -35.13 5.51 -13.15
N LYS A 88 -36.28 4.92 -13.52
CA LYS A 88 -36.48 3.49 -13.43
C LYS A 88 -35.57 2.73 -14.41
N ARG A 89 -35.44 3.18 -15.65
CA ARG A 89 -34.57 2.52 -16.66
C ARG A 89 -33.09 2.58 -16.30
N ARG A 90 -32.60 3.70 -15.75
CA ARG A 90 -31.24 3.79 -15.19
C ARG A 90 -30.99 2.75 -14.10
N ARG A 91 -31.91 2.62 -13.14
CA ARG A 91 -31.82 1.59 -12.07
C ARG A 91 -31.82 0.16 -12.62
N VAL A 92 -32.55 -0.10 -13.71
CA VAL A 92 -32.51 -1.41 -14.36
C VAL A 92 -31.11 -1.68 -14.92
N GLY A 93 -30.47 -0.70 -15.56
CA GLY A 93 -29.07 -0.79 -15.98
C GLY A 93 -28.12 -1.11 -14.83
N GLU A 94 -28.25 -0.43 -13.69
CA GLU A 94 -27.46 -0.72 -12.47
C GLU A 94 -27.60 -2.17 -12.02
N ARG A 95 -28.84 -2.69 -11.94
CA ARG A 95 -29.08 -4.06 -11.49
C ARG A 95 -28.48 -5.10 -12.42
N HIS A 96 -28.49 -4.86 -13.73
CA HIS A 96 -27.85 -5.77 -14.69
C HIS A 96 -26.33 -5.75 -14.57
N LEU A 97 -25.73 -4.58 -14.33
CA LEU A 97 -24.29 -4.50 -14.06
C LEU A 97 -23.92 -5.19 -12.73
N GLU A 98 -24.73 -5.02 -11.67
CA GLU A 98 -24.51 -5.65 -10.35
C GLU A 98 -24.47 -7.18 -10.42
N ILE A 99 -25.31 -7.80 -11.28
CA ILE A 99 -25.29 -9.25 -11.50
C ILE A 99 -24.21 -9.70 -12.49
N GLY A 100 -23.39 -8.78 -13.00
CA GLY A 100 -22.32 -9.05 -13.95
C GLY A 100 -22.79 -9.36 -15.37
N LEU A 101 -23.98 -8.90 -15.77
CA LEU A 101 -24.43 -9.04 -17.15
C LEU A 101 -23.61 -8.11 -18.04
N GLU A 102 -22.86 -8.68 -18.97
CA GLU A 102 -22.05 -7.88 -19.89
C GLU A 102 -22.92 -7.01 -20.82
N PRO A 103 -22.46 -5.80 -21.18
CA PRO A 103 -23.17 -4.90 -22.08
C PRO A 103 -23.63 -5.54 -23.39
N ARG A 104 -22.82 -6.42 -24.01
CA ARG A 104 -23.19 -7.11 -25.25
C ARG A 104 -24.47 -7.94 -25.09
N TRP A 105 -24.58 -8.71 -24.02
CA TRP A 105 -25.75 -9.56 -23.77
C TRP A 105 -26.99 -8.74 -23.47
N TYR A 106 -26.81 -7.63 -22.75
CA TYR A 106 -27.87 -6.68 -22.51
C TYR A 106 -28.39 -6.08 -23.83
N MET A 107 -27.50 -5.63 -24.73
CA MET A 107 -27.88 -5.06 -26.02
C MET A 107 -28.55 -6.09 -26.96
N GLU A 108 -28.03 -7.31 -27.03
CA GLU A 108 -28.63 -8.38 -27.84
C GLU A 108 -30.02 -8.77 -27.33
N SER A 109 -30.25 -8.71 -26.02
CA SER A 109 -31.55 -8.98 -25.42
C SER A 109 -32.62 -7.98 -25.90
N PHE A 110 -32.28 -6.70 -26.09
CA PHE A 110 -33.20 -5.72 -26.66
C PHE A 110 -33.52 -6.01 -28.13
N ASN A 111 -32.51 -6.36 -28.93
CA ASN A 111 -32.70 -6.73 -30.33
C ASN A 111 -33.66 -7.93 -30.45
N LEU A 112 -33.43 -8.97 -29.65
CA LEU A 112 -34.32 -10.13 -29.56
C LEU A 112 -35.75 -9.71 -29.16
N LEU A 113 -35.89 -8.87 -28.14
CA LEU A 113 -37.19 -8.41 -27.67
C LEU A 113 -37.98 -7.67 -28.76
N VAL A 114 -37.30 -6.80 -29.53
CA VAL A 114 -37.92 -6.11 -30.67
C VAL A 114 -38.32 -7.12 -31.75
N GLN A 115 -37.46 -8.08 -32.10
CA GLN A 115 -37.79 -9.11 -33.10
C GLN A 115 -39.02 -9.93 -32.68
N LEU A 116 -39.16 -10.26 -31.40
CA LEU A 116 -40.32 -10.97 -30.87
C LEU A 116 -41.58 -10.09 -30.85
N LEU A 117 -41.46 -8.78 -30.59
CA LEU A 117 -42.60 -7.85 -30.56
C LEU A 117 -43.13 -7.49 -31.95
N LEU A 118 -42.27 -7.36 -32.96
CA LEU A 118 -42.62 -6.82 -34.28
C LEU A 118 -43.79 -7.55 -34.98
N PRO A 119 -43.87 -8.90 -34.97
CA PRO A 119 -45.01 -9.61 -35.55
C PRO A 119 -46.35 -9.24 -34.89
N HIS A 120 -46.37 -9.07 -33.56
CA HIS A 120 -47.58 -8.68 -32.83
C HIS A 120 -47.96 -7.22 -33.12
N VAL A 121 -46.97 -6.33 -33.24
CA VAL A 121 -47.18 -4.94 -33.66
C VAL A 121 -47.75 -4.90 -35.09
N ALA A 122 -47.20 -5.68 -36.01
CA ALA A 122 -47.71 -5.78 -37.38
C ALA A 122 -49.17 -6.25 -37.42
N ALA A 123 -49.50 -7.28 -36.64
CA ALA A 123 -50.86 -7.79 -36.52
C ALA A 123 -51.83 -6.74 -35.97
N ALA A 124 -51.41 -6.00 -34.92
CA ALA A 124 -52.21 -4.93 -34.31
C ALA A 124 -52.45 -3.73 -35.26
N CYS A 125 -51.58 -3.52 -36.25
CA CYS A 125 -51.77 -2.51 -37.28
C CYS A 125 -52.75 -2.93 -38.39
N GLY A 126 -53.21 -4.19 -38.42
CA GLY A 126 -54.29 -4.63 -39.32
C GLY A 126 -53.99 -4.50 -40.81
N GLY A 127 -52.72 -4.57 -41.21
CA GLY A 127 -52.28 -4.39 -42.59
C GLY A 127 -52.07 -2.95 -43.04
N ASP A 128 -52.29 -1.96 -42.17
CA ASP A 128 -51.95 -0.56 -42.43
C ASP A 128 -50.43 -0.37 -42.40
N ARG A 129 -49.84 -0.18 -43.58
CA ARG A 129 -48.39 -0.03 -43.76
C ARG A 129 -47.84 1.21 -43.08
N ASP A 130 -48.54 2.34 -43.15
CA ASP A 130 -48.06 3.61 -42.62
C ASP A 130 -48.13 3.60 -41.10
N ARG A 131 -49.21 3.03 -40.55
CA ARG A 131 -49.34 2.81 -39.11
C ARG A 131 -48.28 1.84 -38.59
N PHE A 132 -48.02 0.74 -39.30
CA PHE A 132 -46.97 -0.21 -38.92
C PHE A 132 -45.58 0.43 -38.95
N LEU A 133 -45.26 1.20 -39.99
CA LEU A 133 -43.99 1.92 -40.09
C LEU A 133 -43.85 2.94 -38.95
N ALA A 134 -44.90 3.72 -38.68
CA ALA A 134 -44.91 4.70 -37.59
C ALA A 134 -44.74 4.02 -36.22
N ALA A 135 -45.44 2.91 -35.97
CA ALA A 135 -45.34 2.16 -34.72
C ALA A 135 -43.95 1.53 -34.55
N THR A 136 -43.37 1.00 -35.62
CA THR A 136 -42.03 0.43 -35.63
C THR A 136 -40.96 1.48 -35.34
N LEU A 137 -41.06 2.66 -35.97
CA LEU A 137 -40.14 3.78 -35.70
C LEU A 137 -40.30 4.30 -34.28
N ALA A 138 -41.53 4.44 -33.78
CA ALA A 138 -41.79 4.84 -32.40
C ALA A 138 -41.20 3.83 -31.40
N LEU A 139 -41.42 2.53 -31.62
CA LEU A 139 -40.85 1.46 -30.80
C LEU A 139 -39.33 1.51 -30.81
N GLY A 140 -38.72 1.66 -31.99
CA GLY A 140 -37.29 1.81 -32.15
C GLY A 140 -36.74 2.97 -31.33
N ARG A 141 -37.36 4.15 -31.39
CA ARG A 141 -36.93 5.34 -30.61
C ARG A 141 -37.00 5.10 -29.10
N VAL A 142 -38.06 4.48 -28.59
CA VAL A 142 -38.20 4.20 -27.15
C VAL A 142 -37.23 3.11 -26.70
N VAL A 143 -37.02 2.07 -27.50
CA VAL A 143 -36.01 1.05 -27.21
C VAL A 143 -34.60 1.64 -27.20
N THR A 144 -34.27 2.51 -28.16
CA THR A 144 -32.99 3.23 -28.16
C THR A 144 -32.84 4.10 -26.92
N LEU A 145 -33.89 4.82 -26.50
CA LEU A 145 -33.89 5.59 -25.24
C LEU A 145 -33.58 4.69 -24.03
N ASP A 146 -34.24 3.53 -23.93
CA ASP A 146 -34.01 2.59 -22.83
C ASP A 146 -32.58 2.04 -22.82
N GLN A 147 -32.05 1.69 -23.99
CA GLN A 147 -30.67 1.23 -24.15
C GLN A 147 -29.67 2.30 -23.74
N GLU A 148 -29.87 3.54 -24.16
CA GLU A 148 -29.00 4.67 -23.81
C GLU A 148 -29.02 4.95 -22.32
N LEU A 149 -30.19 5.00 -21.68
CA LEU A 149 -30.30 5.24 -20.24
C LEU A 149 -29.62 4.15 -19.40
N ALA A 150 -29.71 2.90 -19.84
CA ALA A 150 -29.00 1.81 -19.20
C ALA A 150 -27.49 1.91 -19.46
N MET A 151 -27.08 2.20 -20.70
CA MET A 151 -25.66 2.27 -21.10
C MET A 151 -24.93 3.45 -20.45
N GLU A 152 -25.57 4.61 -20.35
CA GLU A 152 -25.09 5.76 -19.58
C GLU A 152 -24.64 5.30 -18.20
N ARG A 153 -25.45 4.46 -17.55
CA ARG A 153 -25.14 3.96 -16.23
C ARG A 153 -24.02 2.92 -16.19
N TYR A 154 -23.95 2.03 -17.18
CA TYR A 154 -22.81 1.12 -17.35
C TYR A 154 -21.50 1.90 -17.51
N VAL A 155 -21.48 2.91 -18.38
CA VAL A 155 -20.31 3.75 -18.67
C VAL A 155 -19.87 4.54 -17.43
N GLU A 156 -20.81 5.19 -16.74
CA GLU A 156 -20.52 5.91 -15.50
C GLU A 156 -19.86 5.02 -14.45
N LEU A 157 -20.41 3.82 -14.22
CA LEU A 157 -19.92 2.92 -13.18
C LEU A 157 -18.58 2.29 -13.55
N TYR A 158 -18.38 1.89 -14.80
CA TYR A 158 -17.07 1.41 -15.26
C TYR A 158 -16.00 2.50 -15.19
N THR A 159 -16.33 3.73 -15.58
CA THR A 159 -15.39 4.86 -15.48
C THR A 159 -14.96 5.10 -14.04
N ARG A 160 -15.92 5.11 -13.09
CA ARG A 160 -15.61 5.22 -11.66
C ARG A 160 -14.72 4.09 -11.16
N GLN A 161 -15.02 2.84 -11.53
CA GLN A 161 -14.20 1.69 -11.14
C GLN A 161 -12.77 1.78 -11.70
N LEU A 162 -12.63 2.22 -12.96
CA LEU A 162 -11.34 2.40 -13.60
C LEU A 162 -10.53 3.51 -12.92
N ASP A 163 -11.16 4.64 -12.58
CA ASP A 163 -10.51 5.73 -11.87
C ASP A 163 -10.04 5.31 -10.48
N GLU A 164 -10.85 4.57 -9.74
CA GLU A 164 -10.46 4.01 -8.43
C GLU A 164 -9.31 3.01 -8.54
N ALA A 165 -9.34 2.12 -9.55
CA ALA A 165 -8.27 1.17 -9.80
C ALA A 165 -6.96 1.89 -10.16
N ASN A 166 -7.02 2.89 -11.04
CA ASN A 166 -5.86 3.70 -11.42
C ASN A 166 -5.28 4.47 -10.22
N ARG A 167 -6.12 5.02 -9.34
CA ARG A 167 -5.65 5.68 -8.11
C ARG A 167 -4.89 4.71 -7.21
N ARG A 168 -5.45 3.52 -6.96
CA ARG A 168 -4.80 2.48 -6.14
C ARG A 168 -3.47 2.00 -6.74
N LEU A 169 -3.40 1.92 -8.08
CA LEU A 169 -2.16 1.57 -8.76
C LEU A 169 -1.08 2.64 -8.56
N ARG A 170 -1.43 3.92 -8.69
CA ARG A 170 -0.49 5.03 -8.42
C ARG A 170 0.01 5.02 -6.99
N GLU A 171 -0.90 4.90 -6.02
CA GLU A 171 -0.54 4.83 -4.58
C GLU A 171 0.44 3.68 -4.29
N ARG A 172 0.26 2.51 -4.92
CA ARG A 172 1.18 1.38 -4.77
C ARG A 172 2.52 1.60 -5.45
N THR A 173 2.53 2.23 -6.62
CA THR A 173 3.78 2.56 -7.31
C THR A 173 4.60 3.52 -6.45
N ASP A 174 3.99 4.57 -5.91
CA ASP A 174 4.66 5.56 -5.07
C ASP A 174 5.22 4.92 -3.77
N ASP A 175 4.46 4.04 -3.10
CA ASP A 175 4.94 3.28 -1.92
C ASP A 175 6.10 2.35 -2.27
N LEU A 176 6.05 1.67 -3.42
CA LEU A 176 7.14 0.80 -3.86
C LEU A 176 8.41 1.59 -4.19
N GLU A 177 8.29 2.74 -4.85
CA GLU A 177 9.42 3.61 -5.16
C GLU A 177 10.12 4.08 -3.88
N GLN A 178 9.35 4.52 -2.87
CA GLN A 178 9.90 4.93 -1.57
C GLN A 178 10.64 3.78 -0.88
N ARG A 179 10.05 2.57 -0.83
CA ARG A 179 10.69 1.41 -0.22
C ARG A 179 11.96 0.98 -0.93
N VAL A 180 11.97 1.05 -2.27
CA VAL A 180 13.16 0.75 -3.06
C VAL A 180 14.27 1.76 -2.74
N GLU A 181 13.94 3.04 -2.66
CA GLU A 181 14.91 4.08 -2.32
C GLU A 181 15.49 3.87 -0.91
N GLU A 182 14.64 3.61 0.09
CA GLU A 182 15.06 3.32 1.46
C GLU A 182 15.98 2.09 1.55
N ARG A 183 15.58 0.97 0.94
CA ARG A 183 16.40 -0.24 0.89
C ARG A 183 17.72 -0.04 0.15
N THR A 184 17.71 0.74 -0.93
CA THR A 184 18.93 1.07 -1.66
C THR A 184 19.89 1.88 -0.79
N ARG A 185 19.38 2.86 -0.03
CA ARG A 185 20.21 3.59 0.94
C ARG A 185 20.77 2.65 2.01
N GLU A 186 19.95 1.80 2.61
CA GLU A 186 20.40 0.81 3.61
C GLU A 186 21.49 -0.10 3.06
N LEU A 187 21.32 -0.62 1.84
CA LEU A 187 22.32 -1.45 1.17
C LEU A 187 23.63 -0.70 0.91
N ILE A 188 23.57 0.56 0.47
CA ILE A 188 24.76 1.40 0.28
C ILE A 188 25.48 1.62 1.62
N TYR A 189 24.75 1.91 2.70
CA TYR A 189 25.32 2.06 4.03
C TYR A 189 25.96 0.75 4.51
N SER A 190 25.25 -0.38 4.43
CA SER A 190 25.76 -1.69 4.82
C SER A 190 26.98 -2.11 4.00
N GLY A 191 26.97 -1.89 2.69
CA GLY A 191 28.09 -2.22 1.80
C GLY A 191 29.35 -1.40 2.11
N ARG A 192 29.18 -0.11 2.45
CA ARG A 192 30.30 0.74 2.91
C ARG A 192 30.93 0.20 4.18
N PHE A 193 30.13 -0.17 5.17
CA PHE A 193 30.65 -0.69 6.44
C PHE A 193 31.32 -2.05 6.28
N ALA A 194 30.76 -2.95 5.46
CA ALA A 194 31.38 -4.24 5.15
C ALA A 194 32.77 -4.06 4.52
N LEU A 195 32.91 -3.15 3.54
CA LEU A 195 34.20 -2.82 2.92
C LEU A 195 35.20 -2.24 3.94
N ILE A 196 34.75 -1.32 4.81
CA ILE A 196 35.60 -0.78 5.88
C ILE A 196 36.05 -1.90 6.82
N GLY A 197 35.18 -2.88 7.12
CA GLY A 197 35.49 -4.01 7.99
C GLY A 197 36.55 -4.94 7.40
N GLU A 198 36.43 -5.26 6.12
CA GLU A 198 37.41 -6.05 5.38
C GLU A 198 38.78 -5.36 5.34
N LEU A 199 38.80 -4.07 4.98
CA LEU A 199 40.03 -3.27 4.95
C LEU A 199 40.67 -3.13 6.33
N ALA A 200 39.87 -2.88 7.38
CA ALA A 200 40.37 -2.73 8.74
C ALA A 200 40.98 -4.02 9.28
N SER A 201 40.38 -5.19 8.96
CA SER A 201 40.92 -6.49 9.35
C SER A 201 42.27 -6.79 8.69
N GLY A 202 42.41 -6.49 7.40
CA GLY A 202 43.69 -6.62 6.68
C GLY A 202 44.76 -5.69 7.25
N LEU A 203 44.41 -4.40 7.42
CA LEU A 203 45.31 -3.39 7.97
C LEU A 203 45.75 -3.71 9.39
N ALA A 204 44.89 -4.26 10.24
CA ALA A 204 45.26 -4.57 11.62
C ALA A 204 46.28 -5.70 11.72
N HIS A 205 46.17 -6.71 10.87
CA HIS A 205 47.16 -7.77 10.82
C HIS A 205 48.51 -7.27 10.30
N GLU A 206 48.48 -6.44 9.24
CA GLU A 206 49.68 -5.89 8.60
C GLU A 206 50.38 -4.81 9.42
N ILE A 207 49.64 -3.99 10.19
CA ILE A 207 50.18 -2.96 11.07
C ILE A 207 50.56 -3.54 12.44
N GLY A 208 49.77 -4.47 12.97
CA GLY A 208 50.03 -5.08 14.29
C GLY A 208 51.37 -5.81 14.34
N THR A 209 51.77 -6.45 13.24
CA THR A 209 53.05 -7.18 13.13
C THR A 209 54.27 -6.27 13.34
N PRO A 210 54.49 -5.19 12.56
CA PRO A 210 55.61 -4.28 12.78
C PRO A 210 55.51 -3.53 14.11
N LEU A 211 54.31 -3.16 14.59
CA LEU A 211 54.17 -2.51 15.90
C LEU A 211 54.61 -3.42 17.05
N ASN A 212 54.27 -4.72 17.00
CA ASN A 212 54.73 -5.69 18.00
C ASN A 212 56.25 -5.85 17.96
N ILE A 213 56.87 -5.83 16.78
CA ILE A 213 58.34 -5.89 16.65
C ILE A 213 58.97 -4.63 17.24
N ILE A 214 58.43 -3.44 16.94
CA ILE A 214 58.92 -2.16 17.47
C ILE A 214 58.77 -2.11 18.99
N SER A 215 57.60 -2.49 19.53
CA SER A 215 57.35 -2.53 20.98
C SER A 215 58.27 -3.53 21.66
N GLY A 216 58.38 -4.75 21.14
CA GLY A 216 59.26 -5.78 21.72
C GLY A 216 60.73 -5.42 21.70
N THR A 217 61.19 -4.75 20.63
CA THR A 217 62.57 -4.21 20.56
C THR A 217 62.78 -3.10 21.58
N ALA A 218 61.79 -2.19 21.73
CA ALA A 218 61.87 -1.10 22.69
C ALA A 218 61.82 -1.61 24.15
N ASP A 219 60.97 -2.59 24.45
CA ASP A 219 60.90 -3.25 25.77
C ASP A 219 62.19 -4.00 26.09
N TRP A 220 62.78 -4.69 25.10
CA TRP A 220 64.08 -5.34 25.28
C TRP A 220 65.19 -4.33 25.59
N LEU A 221 65.28 -3.22 24.83
CA LEU A 221 66.25 -2.15 25.11
C LEU A 221 66.02 -1.49 26.48
N LEU A 222 64.77 -1.34 26.92
CA LEU A 222 64.45 -0.84 28.27
C LEU A 222 64.94 -1.77 29.38
N SER A 223 64.98 -3.09 29.12
CA SER A 223 65.46 -4.09 30.09
C SER A 223 66.99 -4.11 30.23
N GLU A 224 67.72 -3.68 29.20
CA GLU A 224 69.19 -3.61 29.18
C GLU A 224 69.74 -2.28 29.72
N LEU A 225 68.90 -1.25 29.88
CA LEU A 225 69.32 0.09 30.29
C LEU A 225 69.48 0.25 31.81
N PRO A 226 70.60 0.87 32.28
CA PRO A 226 70.78 1.22 33.69
C PRO A 226 69.67 2.17 34.20
N GLU A 227 69.31 2.02 35.49
CA GLU A 227 68.42 2.97 36.17
C GLU A 227 69.03 4.38 36.14
N GLY A 228 68.36 5.33 35.46
CA GLY A 228 68.83 6.71 35.29
C GLY A 228 69.33 7.07 33.88
N SER A 229 69.32 6.13 32.91
CA SER A 229 69.61 6.45 31.51
C SER A 229 68.66 7.52 30.95
N THR A 230 69.22 8.54 30.31
CA THR A 230 68.47 9.58 29.58
C THR A 230 67.58 8.97 28.48
N HIS A 231 68.02 7.85 27.89
CA HIS A 231 67.31 7.17 26.78
C HIS A 231 66.09 6.36 27.21
N ARG A 232 65.89 6.16 28.52
CA ARG A 232 64.76 5.40 29.04
C ARG A 232 63.42 6.06 28.73
N GLN A 233 63.33 7.39 28.90
CA GLN A 233 62.09 8.14 28.59
C GLN A 233 61.71 8.09 27.11
N GLU A 234 62.71 8.07 26.22
CA GLU A 234 62.49 8.01 24.77
C GLU A 234 61.94 6.63 24.37
N LEU A 235 62.50 5.54 24.90
CA LEU A 235 62.00 4.18 24.66
C LEU A 235 60.61 3.95 25.26
N GLU A 236 60.35 4.41 26.49
CA GLU A 236 59.01 4.38 27.08
C GLU A 236 57.99 5.14 26.23
N THR A 237 58.42 6.21 25.56
CA THR A 237 57.57 6.97 24.62
C THR A 237 57.25 6.15 23.37
N ILE A 238 58.23 5.42 22.82
CA ILE A 238 58.02 4.52 21.68
C ILE A 238 57.01 3.42 22.03
N VAL A 239 57.15 2.77 23.18
CA VAL A 239 56.21 1.74 23.67
C VAL A 239 54.79 2.32 23.83
N ARG A 240 54.67 3.50 24.46
CA ARG A 240 53.35 4.17 24.59
C ARG A 240 52.74 4.52 23.24
N GLN A 241 53.53 4.96 22.25
CA GLN A 241 53.00 5.30 20.93
C GLN A 241 52.61 4.05 20.13
N THR A 242 53.38 2.96 20.20
CA THR A 242 53.02 1.68 19.56
C THR A 242 51.73 1.13 20.13
N GLN A 243 51.57 1.14 21.46
CA GLN A 243 50.31 0.73 22.10
C GLN A 243 49.13 1.61 21.68
N ARG A 244 49.34 2.94 21.63
CA ARG A 244 48.29 3.88 21.19
C ARG A 244 47.84 3.62 19.75
N ILE A 245 48.75 3.30 18.83
CA ILE A 245 48.40 2.99 17.44
C ILE A 245 47.62 1.67 17.39
N THR A 246 48.05 0.66 18.13
CA THR A 246 47.32 -0.62 18.27
C THR A 246 45.88 -0.39 18.73
N ASP A 247 45.67 0.42 19.77
CA ASP A 247 44.33 0.72 20.30
C ASP A 247 43.43 1.43 19.26
N LEU A 248 43.99 2.38 18.50
CA LEU A 248 43.26 3.09 17.43
C LEU A 248 42.83 2.16 16.30
N VAL A 249 43.70 1.22 15.91
CA VAL A 249 43.40 0.22 14.87
C VAL A 249 42.27 -0.71 15.34
N TRP A 250 42.32 -1.18 16.59
CA TRP A 250 41.26 -2.01 17.17
C TRP A 250 39.93 -1.27 17.32
N GLN A 251 39.94 0.02 17.62
CA GLN A 251 38.72 0.85 17.65
C GLN A 251 38.07 0.95 16.26
N LEU A 252 38.87 1.11 15.20
CA LEU A 252 38.37 1.14 13.82
C LEU A 252 37.73 -0.21 13.41
N LEU A 253 38.36 -1.32 13.81
CA LEU A 253 37.89 -2.68 13.56
C LEU A 253 36.55 -2.98 14.24
N ARG A 254 36.42 -2.63 15.53
CA ARG A 254 35.16 -2.80 16.29
C ARG A 254 34.02 -1.97 15.71
N PHE A 255 34.32 -0.79 15.17
CA PHE A 255 33.33 0.06 14.52
C PHE A 255 32.84 -0.52 13.18
N ALA A 256 33.74 -1.14 12.43
CA ALA A 256 33.44 -1.67 11.10
C ALA A 256 32.83 -3.08 11.11
N ARG A 257 33.05 -3.83 12.18
CA ARG A 257 32.43 -5.14 12.43
C ARG A 257 31.94 -5.16 13.88
N PRO A 258 30.72 -4.70 14.16
CA PRO A 258 30.09 -4.95 15.45
C PRO A 258 30.04 -6.48 15.60
N GLU A 259 30.71 -7.05 16.60
CA GLU A 259 30.54 -8.47 16.87
C GLU A 259 29.05 -8.73 17.15
N GLU A 260 28.45 -9.66 16.41
CA GLU A 260 27.11 -10.20 16.71
C GLU A 260 27.22 -11.07 17.96
N VAL A 261 27.36 -10.43 19.12
CA VAL A 261 27.24 -11.08 20.42
C VAL A 261 25.77 -10.99 20.82
N GLU A 262 25.14 -12.14 21.14
CA GLU A 262 23.72 -12.14 21.50
C GLU A 262 23.46 -11.31 22.77
N PRO A 263 22.47 -10.40 22.76
CA PRO A 263 22.10 -9.64 23.94
C PRO A 263 21.49 -10.55 25.02
N VAL A 264 22.12 -10.58 26.20
CA VAL A 264 21.67 -11.29 27.40
C VAL A 264 21.05 -10.33 28.40
N ALA A 265 20.26 -10.85 29.34
CA ALA A 265 19.75 -10.06 30.46
C ALA A 265 20.93 -9.61 31.32
N THR A 266 21.19 -8.30 31.34
CA THR A 266 22.37 -7.69 31.95
C THR A 266 21.96 -6.76 33.07
N ASP A 267 22.59 -6.93 34.24
CA ASP A 267 22.44 -6.03 35.39
C ASP A 267 23.34 -4.79 35.19
N LEU A 268 22.71 -3.62 35.03
CA LEU A 268 23.42 -2.36 34.86
C LEU A 268 24.22 -1.94 36.09
N ALA A 269 23.75 -2.28 37.29
CA ALA A 269 24.44 -1.93 38.52
C ALA A 269 25.76 -2.70 38.64
N GLU A 270 25.77 -3.98 38.26
CA GLU A 270 26.99 -4.80 38.22
C GLU A 270 27.99 -4.26 37.21
N VAL A 271 27.53 -3.95 35.98
CA VAL A 271 28.38 -3.39 34.93
C VAL A 271 28.98 -2.03 35.36
N LEU A 272 28.17 -1.13 35.93
CA LEU A 272 28.65 0.17 36.41
C LEU A 272 29.61 0.03 37.59
N ALA A 273 29.41 -0.94 38.49
CA ALA A 273 30.32 -1.21 39.59
C ALA A 273 31.70 -1.67 39.08
N GLN A 274 31.72 -2.54 38.07
CA GLN A 274 32.96 -3.01 37.43
C GLN A 274 33.70 -1.83 36.77
N VAL A 275 33.00 -1.03 35.95
CA VAL A 275 33.61 0.14 35.30
C VAL A 275 34.10 1.17 36.32
N ARG A 276 33.32 1.42 37.39
CA ARG A 276 33.74 2.30 38.49
C ARG A 276 35.06 1.84 39.08
N SER A 277 35.22 0.55 39.38
CA SER A 277 36.46 0.03 39.98
C SER A 277 37.69 0.27 39.10
N LEU A 278 37.52 0.21 37.77
CA LEU A 278 38.59 0.46 36.80
C LEU A 278 39.03 1.93 36.75
N VAL A 279 38.11 2.88 36.89
CA VAL A 279 38.41 4.32 36.73
C VAL A 279 38.63 5.06 38.06
N GLN A 280 38.13 4.53 39.18
CA GLN A 280 38.11 5.21 40.49
C GLN A 280 39.49 5.75 40.89
N HIS A 281 40.51 4.89 40.90
CA HIS A 281 41.85 5.26 41.33
C HIS A 281 42.48 6.36 40.47
N ARG A 282 42.19 6.35 39.17
CA ARG A 282 42.68 7.37 38.23
C ARG A 282 41.98 8.70 38.45
N LEU A 283 40.66 8.70 38.59
CA LEU A 283 39.88 9.92 38.84
C LEU A 283 40.29 10.58 40.16
N GLU A 284 40.53 9.80 41.21
CA GLU A 284 41.02 10.28 42.50
C GLU A 284 42.38 10.98 42.38
N LYS A 285 43.33 10.40 41.62
CA LYS A 285 44.63 11.03 41.34
C LYS A 285 44.50 12.36 40.59
N GLU A 286 43.50 12.49 39.74
CA GLU A 286 43.21 13.72 38.98
C GLU A 286 42.36 14.73 39.78
N GLY A 287 41.99 14.40 41.04
CA GLY A 287 41.18 15.23 41.91
C GLY A 287 39.70 15.30 41.48
N ILE A 288 39.21 14.30 40.75
CA ILE A 288 37.85 14.22 40.23
C ILE A 288 37.03 13.30 41.14
N SER A 289 35.90 13.80 41.65
CA SER A 289 34.95 13.02 42.43
C SER A 289 33.95 12.30 41.53
N LEU A 290 33.72 11.00 41.78
CA LEU A 290 32.73 10.19 41.08
C LEU A 290 31.61 9.76 42.04
N ALA A 291 30.40 10.26 41.80
CA ALA A 291 29.19 9.91 42.54
C ALA A 291 28.29 9.01 41.69
N VAL A 292 27.92 7.84 42.21
CA VAL A 292 27.02 6.89 41.54
C VAL A 292 25.79 6.69 42.42
N ALA A 293 24.61 7.04 41.92
CA ALA A 293 23.33 6.98 42.63
C ALA A 293 22.31 6.18 41.78
N LEU A 294 22.24 4.88 42.00
CA LEU A 294 21.36 3.96 41.27
C LEU A 294 20.15 3.60 42.12
N GLU A 295 18.99 3.43 41.49
CA GLU A 295 17.81 2.87 42.16
C GLU A 295 18.06 1.40 42.56
N PRO A 296 17.53 0.91 43.70
CA PRO A 296 17.83 -0.43 44.20
C PRO A 296 17.32 -1.60 43.33
N GLU A 297 16.29 -1.36 42.51
CA GLU A 297 15.62 -2.38 41.70
C GLU A 297 15.59 -1.99 40.22
N LEU A 298 16.77 -1.78 39.63
CA LEU A 298 16.85 -1.52 38.19
C LEU A 298 16.49 -2.80 37.40
N PRO A 299 15.56 -2.70 36.43
CA PRO A 299 15.24 -3.84 35.59
C PRO A 299 16.45 -4.23 34.72
N PRO A 300 16.73 -5.53 34.54
CA PRO A 300 17.81 -5.97 33.68
C PRO A 300 17.52 -5.58 32.22
N VAL A 301 18.56 -5.18 31.50
CA VAL A 301 18.46 -4.78 30.08
C VAL A 301 19.01 -5.87 29.17
N ARG A 302 18.41 -6.06 27.99
CA ARG A 302 18.96 -6.95 26.97
C ARG A 302 20.14 -6.28 26.27
N ALA A 303 21.36 -6.64 26.65
CA ALA A 303 22.59 -6.05 26.14
C ALA A 303 23.76 -7.04 26.22
N VAL A 304 24.90 -6.63 25.66
CA VAL A 304 26.17 -7.34 25.79
C VAL A 304 26.96 -6.63 26.89
N PRO A 305 27.25 -7.27 28.04
CA PRO A 305 27.87 -6.64 29.20
C PRO A 305 29.17 -5.89 28.86
N GLU A 306 30.04 -6.48 28.05
CA GLU A 306 31.32 -5.93 27.64
C GLU A 306 31.15 -4.65 26.78
N GLN A 307 30.11 -4.60 25.95
CA GLN A 307 29.80 -3.40 25.16
C GLN A 307 29.28 -2.27 26.05
N LEU A 308 28.42 -2.58 27.03
CA LEU A 308 27.96 -1.60 28.00
C LEU A 308 29.10 -1.09 28.89
N GLN A 309 29.99 -1.97 29.35
CA GLN A 309 31.20 -1.56 30.07
C GLN A 309 32.00 -0.53 29.26
N GLN A 310 32.18 -0.79 27.96
CA GLN A 310 32.93 0.11 27.08
C GLN A 310 32.21 1.44 26.82
N VAL A 311 30.88 1.44 26.69
CA VAL A 311 30.07 2.65 26.61
C VAL A 311 30.26 3.50 27.88
N PHE A 312 30.08 2.91 29.06
CA PHE A 312 30.23 3.64 30.32
C PHE A 312 31.66 4.11 30.56
N LEU A 313 32.66 3.29 30.22
CA LEU A 313 34.07 3.68 30.29
C LEU A 313 34.35 4.91 29.42
N ASN A 314 33.88 4.90 28.16
CA ASN A 314 34.05 6.03 27.24
C ASN A 314 33.35 7.29 27.76
N LEU A 315 32.12 7.16 28.29
CA LEU A 315 31.39 8.28 28.86
C LEU A 315 32.11 8.87 30.07
N LEU A 316 32.65 8.03 30.98
CA LEU A 316 33.37 8.49 32.16
C LEU A 316 34.72 9.13 31.82
N VAL A 317 35.45 8.60 30.83
CA VAL A 317 36.69 9.22 30.32
C VAL A 317 36.40 10.57 29.68
N ASN A 318 35.34 10.66 28.85
CA ASN A 318 34.92 11.91 28.25
C ASN A 318 34.47 12.93 29.30
N ALA A 319 33.73 12.49 30.32
CA ALA A 319 33.34 13.34 31.44
C ALA A 319 34.55 13.83 32.23
N ALA A 320 35.55 12.98 32.48
CA ALA A 320 36.80 13.35 33.16
C ALA A 320 37.55 14.46 32.41
N HIS A 321 37.70 14.31 31.09
CA HIS A 321 38.29 15.36 30.25
C HIS A 321 37.49 16.67 30.31
N ALA A 322 36.16 16.59 30.32
CA ALA A 322 35.30 17.77 30.36
C ALA A 322 35.39 18.53 31.70
N VAL A 323 35.67 17.85 32.81
CA VAL A 323 35.79 18.47 34.15
C VAL A 323 37.23 18.88 34.51
N ALA A 324 38.24 18.45 33.76
CA ALA A 324 39.67 18.68 34.06
C ALA A 324 40.09 20.17 34.18
N GLY A 325 39.26 21.11 33.73
CA GLY A 325 39.50 22.56 33.83
C GLY A 325 38.48 23.34 34.68
N ARG A 326 37.58 22.67 35.40
CA ARG A 326 36.52 23.34 36.17
C ARG A 326 36.88 23.47 37.66
N GLU A 327 36.31 24.49 38.30
CA GLU A 327 36.43 24.70 39.76
C GLU A 327 35.83 23.54 40.56
N ARG A 328 34.73 22.95 40.08
CA ARG A 328 34.11 21.76 40.65
C ARG A 328 34.31 20.55 39.72
N ARG A 329 35.15 19.61 40.17
CA ARG A 329 35.51 18.39 39.44
C ARG A 329 34.70 17.21 39.95
N GLU A 330 33.47 17.12 39.46
CA GLU A 330 32.50 16.10 39.87
C GLU A 330 31.84 15.46 38.66
N ILE A 331 31.79 14.14 38.65
CA ILE A 331 31.05 13.32 37.70
C ILE A 331 29.96 12.61 38.49
N ARG A 332 28.70 12.74 38.06
CA ARG A 332 27.55 12.07 38.69
C ARG A 332 26.86 11.15 37.69
N VAL A 333 26.73 9.88 38.06
CA VAL A 333 25.91 8.88 37.36
C VAL A 333 24.67 8.63 38.21
N ALA A 334 23.48 8.80 37.64
CA ALA A 334 22.22 8.54 38.32
C ALA A 334 21.22 7.90 37.36
N THR A 335 20.32 7.08 37.90
CA THR A 335 19.16 6.53 37.20
C THR A 335 17.90 7.30 37.50
#